data_AF-A0A524MZ12-F1
#
_entry.id   AF-A0A524MZ12-F1
#
_cell.length_a   1.000
_cell.length_b   1.000
_cell.length_c   1.000
_cell.angle_alpha   90.00
_cell.angle_beta   90.00
_cell.angle_gamma   90.00
#
_symmetry.space_group_name_H-M   'P 1'
#
loop_
_entity.id
_entity.type
_entity.pdbx_description
1 polymer ?
#
loop_
_entity_poly.entity_id
_entity_poly.type
_entity_poly.pdbx_seq_one_letter_code
_entity_poly.pdbx_strand_id
1 'polypeptide(L)'
;MSIMKKVQNLDIRIIYLLAWLFVLFPLINPLGLPIPISNDARTWYNYVENEVNDGDTVIFSLMYGTSGMPELFPMSVATMKHILEKDVKIVVVTFWTEGPLVFNTLIGQVDPADYGKVYGEDWINLGYIPGSETAIGSLATSFQNTVANDYVEGRPLSSFSIMDDIKSANDIDLIISFETG
;
A
#
# COMPACT_ATOMS: atom_id res chain seq x y z
N MET A 1 34.57 27.31 -31.05
CA MET A 1 33.60 26.21 -31.32
C MET A 1 32.72 26.07 -30.09
N SER A 2 31.42 26.31 -30.21
CA SER A 2 30.49 26.32 -29.06
C SER A 2 30.51 24.97 -28.32
N ILE A 3 30.49 25.01 -26.98
CA ILE A 3 30.45 23.82 -26.10
C ILE A 3 29.31 22.88 -26.54
N MET A 4 28.19 23.45 -26.97
CA MET A 4 27.02 22.72 -27.48
C MET A 4 27.34 21.80 -28.67
N LYS A 5 28.20 22.24 -29.61
CA LYS A 5 28.62 21.43 -30.77
C LYS A 5 29.57 20.31 -30.38
N LYS A 6 30.33 20.45 -29.29
CA LYS A 6 31.20 19.38 -28.78
C LYS A 6 30.38 18.30 -28.06
N VAL A 7 29.33 18.69 -27.33
CA VAL A 7 28.41 17.74 -26.67
C VAL A 7 27.57 16.97 -27.69
N GLN A 8 27.11 17.63 -28.76
CA GLN A 8 26.34 16.96 -29.84
C GLN A 8 27.14 15.92 -30.63
N ASN A 9 28.46 16.09 -30.75
CA ASN A 9 29.34 15.17 -31.47
C ASN A 9 30.04 14.17 -30.52
N LEU A 10 29.66 14.14 -29.23
CA LEU A 10 30.26 13.23 -28.26
C LEU A 10 29.78 11.80 -28.55
N ASP A 11 30.70 10.84 -28.55
CA ASP A 11 30.35 9.42 -28.67
C ASP A 11 29.42 9.02 -27.50
N ILE A 12 28.27 8.45 -27.83
CA ILE A 12 27.26 8.01 -26.86
C ILE A 12 27.83 7.02 -25.84
N ARG A 13 28.86 6.26 -26.18
CA ARG A 13 29.56 5.33 -25.27
C ARG A 13 30.23 6.07 -24.12
N ILE A 14 30.78 7.27 -24.37
CA ILE A 14 31.38 8.11 -23.33
C ILE A 14 30.29 8.62 -22.40
N ILE A 15 29.10 8.96 -22.93
CA ILE A 15 27.94 9.36 -22.11
C ILE A 15 27.53 8.21 -21.19
N TYR A 16 27.37 6.99 -21.73
CA TYR A 16 27.03 5.82 -20.91
C TYR A 16 28.10 5.46 -19.88
N LEU A 17 29.39 5.58 -20.22
CA LEU A 17 30.48 5.36 -19.28
C LEU A 17 30.45 6.38 -18.13
N LEU A 18 30.25 7.66 -18.43
CA LEU A 18 30.12 8.69 -17.41
C LEU A 18 28.89 8.47 -16.55
N ALA A 19 27.72 8.19 -17.15
CA ALA A 19 26.50 7.86 -16.41
C ALA A 19 26.72 6.66 -15.48
N TRP A 20 27.38 5.60 -15.97
CA TRP A 20 27.73 4.44 -15.16
C TRP A 20 28.63 4.82 -13.98
N LEU A 21 29.68 5.62 -14.19
CA LEU A 21 30.55 6.09 -13.09
C LEU A 21 29.78 6.95 -12.08
N PHE A 22 28.89 7.83 -12.54
CA PHE A 22 28.08 8.69 -11.68
C PHE A 22 27.05 7.91 -10.86
N VAL A 23 26.52 6.80 -11.38
CA VAL A 23 25.61 5.91 -10.63
C VAL A 23 26.38 4.96 -9.71
N LEU A 24 27.53 4.45 -10.15
CA LEU A 24 28.34 3.52 -9.37
C LEU A 24 28.96 4.18 -8.12
N PHE A 25 29.39 5.44 -8.25
CA PHE A 25 30.00 6.18 -7.15
C PHE A 25 29.12 6.24 -5.88
N PRO A 26 27.86 6.73 -5.93
CA PRO A 26 26.98 6.76 -4.76
C PRO A 26 26.54 5.37 -4.28
N LEU A 27 26.58 4.34 -5.14
CA LEU A 27 26.31 2.96 -4.72
C LEU A 27 27.45 2.38 -3.86
N ILE A 28 28.71 2.69 -4.17
CA ILE A 28 29.87 2.22 -3.40
C ILE A 28 30.14 3.12 -2.18
N ASN A 29 29.99 4.43 -2.35
CA ASN A 29 30.17 5.42 -1.29
C ASN A 29 28.90 6.25 -1.16
N PRO A 30 27.95 5.83 -0.30
CA PRO A 30 26.71 6.57 -0.07
C PRO A 30 27.03 8.02 0.31
N LEU A 31 26.38 8.96 -0.36
CA LEU A 31 26.64 10.39 -0.18
C LEU A 31 26.23 10.92 1.21
N GLY A 32 25.52 10.11 2.01
CA GLY A 32 25.04 10.51 3.33
C GLY A 32 24.13 11.73 3.30
N LEU A 33 23.44 11.96 2.18
CA LEU A 33 22.53 13.09 2.05
C LEU A 33 21.43 12.97 3.12
N PRO A 34 21.11 14.07 3.83
CA PRO A 34 20.00 14.05 4.77
C PRO A 34 18.72 13.75 4.01
N ILE A 35 17.92 12.82 4.52
CA ILE A 35 16.57 12.55 4.02
C ILE A 35 15.63 13.37 4.90
N PRO A 36 15.22 14.59 4.49
CA PRO A 36 14.29 15.37 5.28
C PRO A 36 12.94 14.67 5.31
N ILE A 37 12.24 14.79 6.44
CA ILE A 37 10.84 14.38 6.53
C ILE A 37 10.04 15.33 5.62
N SER A 38 9.39 14.78 4.60
CA SER A 38 8.54 15.57 3.72
C SER A 38 7.32 16.11 4.46
N ASN A 39 6.75 17.21 3.97
CA ASN A 39 5.50 17.73 4.52
C ASN A 39 4.38 16.68 4.40
N ASP A 40 4.32 15.94 3.30
CA ASP A 40 3.29 14.91 3.08
C ASP A 40 3.41 13.77 4.09
N ALA A 41 4.64 13.29 4.37
CA ALA A 41 4.86 12.27 5.39
C ALA A 41 4.44 12.75 6.79
N ARG A 42 4.72 14.02 7.11
CA ARG A 42 4.30 14.63 8.39
C ARG A 42 2.79 14.78 8.48
N THR A 43 2.14 15.21 7.39
CA THR A 43 0.68 15.34 7.32
C THR A 43 0.02 13.98 7.51
N TRP A 44 0.49 12.95 6.82
CA TRP A 44 -0.02 11.58 6.98
C TRP A 44 0.13 11.07 8.41
N TYR A 45 1.34 11.19 8.98
CA TYR A 45 1.59 10.78 10.37
C TYR A 45 0.64 11.47 11.34
N ASN A 46 0.50 12.80 11.22
CA ASN A 46 -0.39 13.56 12.08
C ASN A 46 -1.86 13.21 11.87
N TYR A 47 -2.28 12.88 10.65
CA TYR A 47 -3.65 12.45 10.38
C TYR A 47 -3.97 11.14 11.11
N VAL A 48 -3.10 10.14 10.98
CA VAL A 48 -3.27 8.86 11.71
C VAL A 48 -3.24 9.07 13.23
N GLU A 49 -2.43 10.01 13.72
CA GLU A 49 -2.35 10.27 15.15
C GLU A 49 -3.57 10.98 15.73
N ASN A 50 -4.20 11.89 14.99
CA ASN A 50 -5.21 12.79 15.53
C ASN A 50 -6.63 12.51 15.04
N GLU A 51 -6.79 11.89 13.87
CA GLU A 51 -8.10 11.72 13.22
C GLU A 51 -8.58 10.27 13.20
N VAL A 52 -7.67 9.29 13.29
CA VAL A 52 -8.03 7.86 13.39
C VAL A 52 -8.31 7.51 14.85
N ASN A 53 -9.56 7.15 15.14
CA ASN A 53 -10.06 6.86 16.47
C ASN A 53 -10.17 5.35 16.71
N ASP A 54 -10.25 4.98 17.99
CA ASP A 54 -10.54 3.61 18.39
C ASP A 54 -11.94 3.21 17.89
N GLY A 55 -12.03 2.04 17.26
CA GLY A 55 -13.23 1.50 16.64
C GLY A 55 -13.42 1.85 15.17
N ASP A 56 -12.60 2.75 14.60
CA ASP A 56 -12.69 3.11 13.18
C ASP A 56 -12.48 1.88 12.29
N THR A 57 -13.17 1.87 11.15
CA THR A 57 -13.01 0.84 10.11
C THR A 57 -12.21 1.39 8.93
N VAL A 58 -11.08 0.73 8.66
CA VAL A 58 -10.10 1.16 7.66
C VAL A 58 -10.06 0.17 6.50
N ILE A 59 -10.18 0.66 5.27
CA ILE A 59 -9.81 -0.10 4.07
C ILE A 59 -8.31 0.08 3.82
N PHE A 60 -7.59 -1.03 3.68
CA PHE A 60 -6.19 -1.03 3.27
C PHE A 60 -6.04 -1.72 1.91
N SER A 61 -5.71 -0.93 0.88
CA SER A 61 -5.66 -1.37 -0.51
C SER A 61 -4.28 -1.20 -1.13
N LEU A 62 -3.74 -2.29 -1.68
CA LEU A 62 -2.50 -2.28 -2.46
C LEU A 62 -2.84 -2.41 -3.94
N MET A 63 -2.76 -1.29 -4.65
CA MET A 63 -3.09 -1.12 -6.07
C MET A 63 -1.81 -1.03 -6.92
N TYR A 64 -0.84 -1.91 -6.65
CA TYR A 64 0.40 -1.99 -7.43
C TYR A 64 0.92 -3.43 -7.49
N GLY A 65 1.78 -3.68 -8.47
CA GLY A 65 2.50 -4.93 -8.63
C GLY A 65 3.95 -4.86 -8.15
N THR A 66 4.68 -5.96 -8.32
CA THR A 66 6.09 -6.08 -7.90
C THR A 66 7.00 -4.99 -8.48
N SER A 67 6.66 -4.44 -9.65
CA SER A 67 7.37 -3.33 -10.28
C SER A 67 7.34 -2.03 -9.47
N GLY A 68 6.27 -1.78 -8.70
CA GLY A 68 6.10 -0.59 -7.86
C GLY A 68 6.66 -0.75 -6.44
N MET A 69 7.04 -1.96 -6.05
CA MET A 69 7.54 -2.24 -4.69
C MET A 69 8.76 -1.40 -4.27
N PRO A 70 9.77 -1.13 -5.13
CA PRO A 70 10.93 -0.35 -4.71
C PRO A 70 10.60 1.04 -4.16
N GLU A 71 9.48 1.62 -4.59
CA GLU A 71 9.00 2.94 -4.17
C GLU A 71 7.90 2.83 -3.11
N LEU A 72 6.86 2.03 -3.37
CA LEU A 72 5.62 2.05 -2.59
C LEU A 72 5.66 1.11 -1.38
N PHE A 73 6.38 0.00 -1.46
CA PHE A 73 6.35 -1.04 -0.42
C PHE A 73 6.88 -0.55 0.94
N PRO A 74 7.99 0.21 1.03
CA PRO A 74 8.42 0.77 2.31
C PRO A 74 7.36 1.69 2.95
N MET A 75 6.59 2.42 2.14
CA MET A 75 5.50 3.27 2.62
C MET A 75 4.33 2.42 3.12
N SER A 76 3.94 1.38 2.38
CA SER A 76 2.89 0.43 2.81
C SER A 76 3.26 -0.26 4.13
N VAL A 77 4.53 -0.66 4.30
CA VAL A 77 5.04 -1.24 5.55
C VAL A 77 4.95 -0.23 6.71
N ALA A 78 5.41 1.00 6.52
CA ALA A 78 5.36 2.02 7.55
C ALA A 78 3.92 2.34 7.96
N THR A 79 3.02 2.50 6.99
CA THR A 79 1.62 2.79 7.25
C THR A 79 0.89 1.63 7.92
N MET A 80 1.10 0.38 7.46
CA MET A 80 0.49 -0.78 8.11
C MET A 80 0.89 -0.90 9.58
N LYS A 81 2.18 -0.71 9.90
CA LYS A 81 2.64 -0.69 11.30
C LYS A 81 1.93 0.37 12.13
N HIS A 82 1.83 1.60 11.61
CA HIS A 82 1.20 2.70 12.32
C HIS A 82 -0.30 2.48 12.54
N ILE A 83 -0.98 1.88 11.57
CA ILE A 83 -2.41 1.52 11.69
C ILE A 83 -2.62 0.35 12.66
N LEU A 84 -1.73 -0.66 12.66
CA LEU A 84 -1.83 -1.80 13.59
C LEU A 84 -1.62 -1.40 15.06
N GLU A 85 -0.94 -0.28 15.32
CA GLU A 85 -0.82 0.30 16.68
C GLU A 85 -2.12 0.93 17.19
N LYS A 86 -3.11 1.15 16.32
CA LYS A 86 -4.42 1.71 16.67
C LYS A 86 -5.44 0.61 16.93
N ASP A 87 -6.45 0.90 17.75
CA ASP A 87 -7.56 -0.03 17.98
C ASP A 87 -8.62 0.06 16.88
N VAL A 88 -8.25 -0.28 15.64
CA VAL A 88 -9.12 -0.21 14.46
C VAL A 88 -9.42 -1.58 13.87
N LYS A 89 -10.51 -1.65 13.11
CA LYS A 89 -10.87 -2.78 12.23
C LYS A 89 -10.24 -2.56 10.85
N ILE A 90 -9.58 -3.57 10.29
CA ILE A 90 -8.88 -3.45 8.99
C ILE A 90 -9.52 -4.39 7.95
N VAL A 91 -10.04 -3.82 6.86
CA VAL A 91 -10.52 -4.56 5.70
C VAL A 91 -9.53 -4.42 4.55
N VAL A 92 -8.94 -5.54 4.16
CA VAL A 92 -7.99 -5.59 3.06
C VAL A 92 -8.73 -5.97 1.80
N VAL A 93 -8.61 -5.15 0.76
CA VAL A 93 -9.19 -5.41 -0.55
C VAL A 93 -8.28 -4.81 -1.60
N THR A 94 -8.20 -5.44 -2.77
CA THR A 94 -7.46 -4.89 -3.90
C THR A 94 -8.25 -5.02 -5.18
N PHE A 95 -8.07 -4.05 -6.06
CA PHE A 95 -8.60 -4.04 -7.42
C PHE A 95 -7.46 -4.13 -8.44
N TRP A 96 -6.27 -4.53 -7.99
CA TRP A 96 -5.12 -4.87 -8.82
C TRP A 96 -4.80 -6.36 -8.72
N THR A 97 -4.52 -7.01 -9.84
CA THR A 97 -4.33 -8.47 -9.91
C THR A 97 -3.17 -8.97 -9.06
N GLU A 98 -2.08 -8.21 -8.97
CA GLU A 98 -0.92 -8.54 -8.13
C GLU A 98 -1.09 -8.11 -6.67
N GLY A 99 -2.13 -7.34 -6.33
CA GLY A 99 -2.34 -6.83 -4.98
C GLY A 99 -2.31 -7.89 -3.88
N PRO A 100 -2.92 -9.09 -4.04
CA PRO A 100 -2.86 -10.14 -3.02
C PRO A 100 -1.43 -10.65 -2.81
N LEU A 101 -0.60 -10.72 -3.86
CA LEU A 101 0.80 -11.11 -3.75
C LEU A 101 1.60 -10.06 -2.95
N VAL A 102 1.39 -8.78 -3.24
CA VAL A 102 2.02 -7.69 -2.50
C VAL A 102 1.57 -7.72 -1.03
N PHE A 103 0.28 -7.90 -0.78
CA PHE A 103 -0.26 -7.94 0.59
C PHE A 103 0.29 -9.13 1.39
N ASN A 104 0.36 -10.32 0.79
CA ASN A 104 0.96 -11.48 1.43
C ASN A 104 2.45 -11.23 1.77
N THR A 105 3.16 -10.50 0.92
CA THR A 105 4.54 -10.08 1.21
C THR A 105 4.60 -9.08 2.37
N LEU A 106 3.66 -8.13 2.42
CA LEU A 106 3.54 -7.13 3.48
C LEU A 106 3.31 -7.78 4.85
N ILE A 107 2.29 -8.65 4.99
CA ILE A 107 2.00 -9.32 6.26
C ILE A 107 3.08 -10.33 6.65
N GLY A 108 3.85 -10.85 5.69
CA GLY A 108 5.04 -11.65 5.97
C GLY A 108 6.19 -10.85 6.62
N GLN A 109 6.17 -9.52 6.52
CA GLN A 109 7.12 -8.62 7.17
C GLN A 109 6.53 -7.90 8.40
N VAL A 110 5.21 -7.72 8.43
CA VAL A 110 4.47 -7.05 9.51
C VAL A 110 3.30 -7.94 9.89
N ASP A 111 3.50 -8.82 10.87
CA ASP A 111 2.47 -9.74 11.31
C ASP A 111 1.46 -9.01 12.21
N PRO A 112 0.16 -8.93 11.85
CA PRO A 112 -0.87 -8.34 12.71
C PRO A 112 -0.93 -9.00 14.10
N ALA A 113 -0.54 -10.27 14.23
CA ALA A 113 -0.52 -10.97 15.51
C ALA A 113 0.47 -10.35 16.51
N ASP A 114 1.58 -9.74 16.04
CA ASP A 114 2.54 -9.03 16.90
C ASP A 114 1.92 -7.79 17.56
N TYR A 115 0.81 -7.30 17.02
CA TYR A 115 0.02 -6.17 17.53
C TYR A 115 -1.26 -6.62 18.24
N GLY A 116 -1.43 -7.93 18.47
CA GLY A 116 -2.60 -8.51 19.12
C GLY A 116 -3.86 -8.54 18.25
N LYS A 117 -3.74 -8.37 16.93
CA LYS A 117 -4.87 -8.36 16.00
C LYS A 117 -5.23 -9.76 15.54
N VAL A 118 -6.50 -10.13 15.67
CA VAL A 118 -7.05 -11.46 15.35
C VAL A 118 -7.76 -11.43 13.99
N TYR A 119 -7.44 -12.41 13.14
CA TYR A 119 -8.09 -12.55 11.84
C TYR A 119 -9.58 -12.87 12.01
N GLY A 120 -10.43 -12.15 11.29
CA GLY A 120 -11.88 -12.29 11.35
C GLY A 120 -12.58 -11.46 12.43
N GLU A 121 -11.82 -10.92 13.38
CA GLU A 121 -12.32 -10.04 14.46
C GLU A 121 -11.81 -8.61 14.26
N ASP A 122 -10.49 -8.44 14.15
CA ASP A 122 -9.84 -7.13 14.00
C ASP A 122 -9.41 -6.83 12.57
N TRP A 123 -9.14 -7.87 11.77
CA TRP A 123 -8.82 -7.67 10.36
C TRP A 123 -9.30 -8.81 9.48
N ILE A 124 -9.59 -8.51 8.22
CA ILE A 124 -10.03 -9.49 7.22
C ILE A 124 -9.46 -9.16 5.86
N ASN A 125 -9.22 -10.20 5.04
CA ASN A 125 -8.75 -10.03 3.68
C ASN A 125 -9.77 -10.56 2.67
N LEU A 126 -10.25 -9.66 1.81
CA LEU A 126 -11.20 -9.94 0.74
C LEU A 126 -10.52 -10.25 -0.60
N GLY A 127 -9.20 -10.05 -0.70
CA GLY A 127 -8.41 -10.36 -1.87
C GLY A 127 -8.69 -9.44 -3.06
N TYR A 128 -8.45 -9.98 -4.26
CA TYR A 128 -8.65 -9.26 -5.52
C TYR A 128 -10.09 -9.35 -6.00
N ILE A 129 -10.74 -8.21 -6.24
CA ILE A 129 -12.07 -8.14 -6.83
C ILE A 129 -11.95 -7.65 -8.29
N PRO A 130 -12.31 -8.48 -9.29
CA PRO A 130 -12.24 -8.10 -10.69
C PRO A 130 -13.37 -7.15 -11.09
N GLY A 131 -13.09 -6.25 -12.05
CA GLY A 131 -14.09 -5.34 -12.62
C GLY A 131 -13.83 -3.85 -12.38
N SER A 132 -12.67 -3.49 -11.81
CA SER A 132 -12.20 -2.11 -11.66
C SER A 132 -13.26 -1.21 -11.01
N GLU A 133 -13.64 -0.10 -11.62
CA GLU A 133 -14.61 0.87 -11.09
C GLU A 133 -15.99 0.25 -10.84
N THR A 134 -16.39 -0.75 -11.64
CA THR A 134 -17.65 -1.47 -11.41
C THR A 134 -17.59 -2.30 -10.14
N ALA A 135 -16.45 -2.93 -9.86
CA ALA A 135 -16.22 -3.67 -8.63
C ALA A 135 -16.20 -2.75 -7.41
N ILE A 136 -15.54 -1.59 -7.53
CA ILE A 136 -15.52 -0.57 -6.48
C ILE A 136 -16.94 -0.08 -6.18
N GLY A 137 -17.73 0.25 -7.20
CA GLY A 137 -19.11 0.69 -7.04
C GLY A 137 -20.03 -0.37 -6.42
N SER A 138 -19.83 -1.64 -6.80
CA SER A 138 -20.53 -2.77 -6.18
C SER A 138 -20.16 -2.91 -4.71
N LEU A 139 -18.85 -2.90 -4.38
CA LEU A 139 -18.36 -3.05 -3.01
C LEU A 139 -18.86 -1.90 -2.12
N ALA A 140 -18.83 -0.67 -2.64
CA ALA A 140 -19.30 0.50 -1.94
C ALA A 140 -20.80 0.42 -1.58
N THR A 141 -21.59 -0.31 -2.38
CA THR A 141 -23.02 -0.51 -2.11
C THR A 141 -23.26 -1.66 -1.16
N SER A 142 -22.53 -2.77 -1.31
CA SER A 142 -22.66 -3.93 -0.44
C SER A 142 -21.43 -4.84 -0.49
N PHE A 143 -20.77 -5.00 0.66
CA PHE A 143 -19.63 -5.92 0.81
C PHE A 143 -20.05 -7.38 0.58
N GLN A 144 -21.08 -7.84 1.28
CA GLN A 144 -21.53 -9.25 1.23
C GLN A 144 -22.12 -9.66 -0.13
N ASN A 145 -22.73 -8.73 -0.87
CA ASN A 145 -23.22 -9.04 -2.22
C ASN A 145 -22.11 -9.01 -3.28
N THR A 146 -20.99 -8.33 -2.99
CA THR A 146 -19.86 -8.23 -3.93
C THR A 146 -18.87 -9.36 -3.74
N VAL A 147 -18.62 -9.76 -2.48
CA VAL A 147 -17.67 -10.80 -2.12
C VAL A 147 -18.37 -11.83 -1.23
N ALA A 148 -18.44 -13.08 -1.70
CA ALA A 148 -19.12 -14.14 -0.97
C ALA A 148 -18.29 -14.67 0.20
N ASN A 149 -17.00 -14.93 -0.05
CA ASN A 149 -16.08 -15.57 0.88
C ASN A 149 -14.82 -14.73 1.07
N ASP A 150 -14.21 -14.83 2.25
CA ASP A 150 -12.90 -14.25 2.50
C ASP A 150 -11.81 -14.93 1.66
N TYR A 151 -10.69 -14.23 1.47
CA TYR A 151 -9.60 -14.69 0.61
C TYR A 151 -8.67 -15.70 1.29
N VAL A 152 -8.52 -15.64 2.62
CA VAL A 152 -7.51 -16.41 3.36
C VAL A 152 -8.03 -17.79 3.73
N GLU A 153 -9.21 -17.86 4.33
CA GLU A 153 -9.83 -19.10 4.82
C GLU A 153 -10.89 -19.65 3.85
N GLY A 154 -11.38 -18.84 2.91
CA GLY A 154 -12.40 -19.24 1.94
C GLY A 154 -13.78 -19.46 2.57
N ARG A 155 -14.04 -18.90 3.75
CA ARG A 155 -15.32 -18.99 4.46
C ARG A 155 -16.23 -17.82 4.09
N PRO A 156 -17.57 -17.99 4.18
CA PRO A 156 -18.50 -16.89 3.91
C PRO A 156 -18.19 -15.66 4.77
N LEU A 157 -18.29 -14.46 4.19
CA LEU A 157 -18.06 -13.21 4.94
C LEU A 157 -18.97 -13.07 6.16
N SER A 158 -20.19 -13.58 6.06
CA SER A 158 -21.15 -13.61 7.17
C SER A 158 -20.73 -14.49 8.35
N SER A 159 -19.62 -15.23 8.25
CA SER A 159 -19.09 -16.07 9.33
C SER A 159 -18.02 -15.39 10.19
N PHE A 160 -17.68 -14.14 9.87
CA PHE A 160 -16.68 -13.33 10.58
C PHE A 160 -17.37 -12.15 11.28
N SER A 161 -17.08 -11.96 12.57
CA SER A 161 -17.70 -10.91 13.40
C SER A 161 -17.35 -9.51 12.92
N ILE A 162 -16.17 -9.30 12.34
CA ILE A 162 -15.78 -8.01 11.75
C ILE A 162 -16.79 -7.52 10.70
N MET A 163 -17.45 -8.43 9.98
CA MET A 163 -18.40 -8.12 8.91
C MET A 163 -19.83 -7.86 9.39
N ASP A 164 -20.09 -7.97 10.69
CA ASP A 164 -21.42 -7.71 11.26
C ASP A 164 -21.80 -6.23 11.16
N ASP A 165 -20.83 -5.34 11.33
CA ASP A 165 -21.03 -3.88 11.25
C ASP A 165 -20.65 -3.28 9.89
N ILE A 166 -19.94 -4.03 9.04
CA ILE A 166 -19.44 -3.54 7.75
C ILE A 166 -20.36 -4.00 6.62
N LYS A 167 -21.26 -3.13 6.14
CA LYS A 167 -22.22 -3.47 5.09
C LYS A 167 -21.93 -2.76 3.78
N SER A 168 -21.52 -1.50 3.83
CA SER A 168 -21.36 -0.59 2.69
C SER A 168 -20.23 0.41 2.93
N ALA A 169 -19.94 1.26 1.95
CA ALA A 169 -18.96 2.33 2.09
C ALA A 169 -19.33 3.37 3.16
N ASN A 170 -20.59 3.45 3.60
CA ASN A 170 -20.99 4.35 4.68
C ASN A 170 -20.48 3.89 6.06
N ASP A 171 -20.03 2.64 6.17
CA ASP A 171 -19.52 2.04 7.41
C ASP A 171 -17.98 2.05 7.45
N ILE A 172 -17.33 2.82 6.56
CA ILE A 172 -15.88 2.91 6.43
C ILE A 172 -15.45 4.34 6.75
N ASP A 173 -14.51 4.48 7.68
CA ASP A 173 -14.03 5.78 8.16
C ASP A 173 -12.81 6.27 7.36
N LEU A 174 -11.97 5.34 6.89
CA LEU A 174 -10.74 5.66 6.17
C LEU A 174 -10.44 4.66 5.06
N ILE A 175 -9.98 5.17 3.92
CA ILE A 175 -9.44 4.38 2.81
C ILE A 175 -7.98 4.75 2.60
N ILE A 176 -7.11 3.76 2.69
CA ILE A 176 -5.67 3.88 2.42
C ILE A 176 -5.39 3.08 1.15
N SER A 177 -4.99 3.78 0.08
CA SER A 177 -4.61 3.16 -1.19
C SER A 177 -3.21 3.58 -1.60
N PHE A 178 -2.41 2.61 -2.04
CA PHE A 178 -1.10 2.82 -2.65
C PHE A 178 -1.14 2.39 -4.10
N GLU A 179 -0.76 3.24 -5.04
CA GLU A 179 -1.00 3.03 -6.47
C GLU A 179 0.19 3.49 -7.32
N THR A 180 0.40 2.85 -8.48
CA THR A 180 1.42 3.25 -9.49
C THR A 180 0.85 4.08 -10.65
N GLY A 181 -0.43 4.46 -10.59
CA GLY A 181 -1.16 5.20 -11.62
C GLY A 181 -2.13 4.36 -12.43
#